data_AF-A0A965ACR8-F1
#
_entry.id   AF-A0A965ACR8-F1
#
_cell.length_a   1.000
_cell.length_b   1.000
_cell.length_c   1.000
_cell.angle_alpha   90.00
_cell.angle_beta   90.00
_cell.angle_gamma   90.00
#
_symmetry.space_group_name_H-M   'P 1'
#
loop_
_entity.id
_entity.type
_entity.pdbx_description
1 polymer ?
#
loop_
_entity_poly.entity_id
_entity_poly.type
_entity_poly.pdbx_seq_one_letter_code
_entity_poly.pdbx_strand_id
1 'polypeptide(L)'
;MSPELDKQLCNKYPEIFIDRNKSPQETCMHWGFEVGDGWYELIDVLCEALTYTFTTSVQVDEEDGKRLGIEPYKDAKEEVNYFFRVEPPQVVADQVKEKFGTLRFYYHLEFSEDNKSLVATKKYPQLVEINKRYSDYIDGIVHFAEIASGRTCEVTGAEGSRHVRGGWYKTLNENVAKTEQFKGYNKLDSTQ
;
A
#
# COMPACT_ATOMS: atom_id res chain seq x y z
N MET A 1 -13.64 -10.81 0.76
CA MET A 1 -12.78 -11.81 0.14
C MET A 1 -13.02 -13.10 0.90
N SER A 2 -12.85 -14.26 0.28
CA SER A 2 -12.95 -15.54 0.98
C SER A 2 -11.91 -15.63 2.11
N PRO A 3 -12.25 -16.27 3.24
CA PRO A 3 -11.33 -16.41 4.38
C PRO A 3 -9.99 -17.06 4.00
N GLU A 4 -9.99 -17.96 3.02
CA GLU A 4 -8.79 -18.65 2.55
C GLU A 4 -7.82 -17.72 1.85
N LEU A 5 -8.32 -16.80 1.01
CA LEU A 5 -7.51 -15.81 0.30
C LEU A 5 -7.09 -14.65 1.21
N ASP A 6 -7.99 -14.22 2.12
CA ASP A 6 -7.68 -13.26 3.18
C ASP A 6 -6.46 -13.73 3.99
N LYS A 7 -6.50 -14.98 4.47
CA LYS A 7 -5.40 -15.58 5.23
C LYS A 7 -4.12 -15.70 4.41
N GLN A 8 -4.21 -15.99 3.11
CA GLN A 8 -3.02 -16.06 2.24
C GLN A 8 -2.31 -14.71 2.15
N LEU A 9 -3.04 -13.61 1.92
CA LEU A 9 -2.46 -12.26 1.89
C LEU A 9 -1.84 -11.88 3.24
N CYS A 10 -2.55 -12.11 4.36
CA CYS A 10 -2.02 -11.79 5.68
C CYS A 10 -0.77 -12.61 6.04
N ASN A 11 -0.68 -13.87 5.62
CA ASN A 11 0.50 -14.69 5.84
C ASN A 11 1.68 -14.26 4.95
N LYS A 12 1.40 -13.82 3.72
CA LYS A 12 2.44 -13.40 2.76
C LYS A 12 2.99 -12.02 3.12
N TYR A 13 2.16 -11.11 3.61
CA TYR A 13 2.53 -9.74 3.97
C TYR A 13 2.14 -9.41 5.42
N PRO A 14 2.76 -10.08 6.40
CA PRO A 14 2.38 -9.93 7.81
C PRO A 14 2.61 -8.51 8.35
N GLU A 15 3.59 -7.79 7.84
CA GLU A 15 3.89 -6.41 8.29
C GLU A 15 2.88 -5.39 7.72
N ILE A 16 2.38 -5.60 6.50
CA ILE A 16 1.33 -4.76 5.91
C ILE A 16 0.00 -4.97 6.63
N PHE A 17 -0.31 -6.22 6.99
CA PHE A 17 -1.57 -6.60 7.63
C PHE A 17 -1.42 -6.92 9.12
N ILE A 18 -0.45 -6.28 9.78
CA ILE A 18 -0.11 -6.53 11.19
C ILE A 18 -1.32 -6.37 12.13
N ASP A 19 -2.27 -5.52 11.75
CA ASP A 19 -3.46 -5.21 12.52
C ASP A 19 -4.64 -6.17 12.30
N ARG A 20 -4.51 -7.16 11.42
CA ARG A 20 -5.59 -8.07 11.00
C ARG A 20 -6.37 -8.71 12.16
N ASN A 21 -5.70 -8.95 13.29
CA ASN A 21 -6.25 -9.66 14.44
C ASN A 21 -6.45 -8.77 15.69
N LYS A 22 -6.26 -7.45 15.58
CA LYS A 22 -6.57 -6.53 16.69
C LYS A 22 -8.09 -6.41 16.88
N SER A 23 -8.49 -5.81 18.01
CA SER A 23 -9.91 -5.65 18.32
C SER A 23 -10.60 -4.66 17.35
N PRO A 24 -11.93 -4.77 17.15
CA PRO A 24 -12.67 -3.84 16.29
C PRO A 24 -12.72 -2.40 16.85
N GLN A 25 -12.30 -2.17 18.10
CA GLN A 25 -12.11 -0.83 18.67
C GLN A 25 -10.77 -0.20 18.27
N GLU A 26 -9.80 -1.00 17.84
CA GLU A 26 -8.45 -0.56 17.50
C GLU A 26 -8.25 -0.40 16.00
N THR A 27 -8.90 -1.22 15.18
CA THR A 27 -8.65 -1.23 13.74
C THR A 27 -9.87 -1.66 12.93
N CYS A 28 -9.98 -1.12 11.71
CA CYS A 28 -10.94 -1.58 10.71
C CYS A 28 -10.49 -2.87 10.02
N MET A 29 -9.20 -3.24 10.09
CA MET A 29 -8.70 -4.50 9.52
C MET A 29 -9.23 -5.75 10.23
N HIS A 30 -9.84 -5.61 11.41
CA HIS A 30 -10.51 -6.70 12.12
C HIS A 30 -11.54 -7.42 11.23
N TRP A 31 -12.27 -6.65 10.41
CA TRP A 31 -13.31 -7.16 9.51
C TRP A 31 -12.76 -7.87 8.26
N GLY A 32 -11.44 -7.89 8.09
CA GLY A 32 -10.77 -8.49 6.93
C GLY A 32 -10.91 -7.67 5.66
N PHE A 33 -10.72 -8.33 4.52
CA PHE A 33 -10.80 -7.69 3.21
C PHE A 33 -12.26 -7.64 2.71
N GLU A 34 -12.90 -6.47 2.79
CA GLU A 34 -14.27 -6.21 2.34
C GLU A 34 -14.36 -5.99 0.81
N VAL A 35 -13.73 -6.87 0.04
CA VAL A 35 -13.67 -6.85 -1.44
C VAL A 35 -14.02 -8.23 -2.01
N GLY A 36 -14.26 -8.35 -3.32
CA GLY A 36 -14.46 -9.65 -3.94
C GLY A 36 -13.14 -10.37 -4.27
N ASP A 37 -13.20 -11.70 -4.43
CA ASP A 37 -12.05 -12.58 -4.66
C ASP A 37 -11.32 -12.30 -5.97
N GLY A 38 -12.03 -11.73 -6.96
CA GLY A 38 -11.44 -11.32 -8.22
C GLY A 38 -10.39 -10.22 -8.10
N TRP A 39 -10.30 -9.53 -6.96
CA TRP A 39 -9.24 -8.54 -6.70
C TRP A 39 -8.04 -9.10 -5.93
N TYR A 40 -8.01 -10.40 -5.62
CA TYR A 40 -6.90 -11.02 -4.90
C TYR A 40 -5.55 -10.77 -5.57
N GLU A 41 -5.40 -11.11 -6.85
CA GLU A 41 -4.13 -10.95 -7.59
C GLU A 41 -3.69 -9.48 -7.65
N LEU A 42 -4.65 -8.55 -7.80
CA LEU A 42 -4.36 -7.12 -7.82
C LEU A 42 -3.82 -6.63 -6.47
N ILE A 43 -4.41 -7.09 -5.37
CA ILE A 43 -3.95 -6.76 -4.01
C ILE A 43 -2.61 -7.44 -3.72
N ASP A 44 -2.41 -8.68 -4.17
CA ASP A 44 -1.14 -9.40 -4.03
C ASP A 44 0.02 -8.64 -4.69
N VAL A 45 -0.17 -8.25 -5.96
CA VAL A 45 0.82 -7.45 -6.72
C VAL A 45 1.03 -6.08 -6.09
N LEU A 46 -0.03 -5.42 -5.61
CA LEU A 46 0.09 -4.17 -4.85
C LEU A 46 1.01 -4.37 -3.64
N CYS A 47 0.74 -5.37 -2.80
CA CYS A 47 1.52 -5.63 -1.60
C CYS A 47 2.98 -5.99 -1.90
N GLU A 48 3.22 -6.76 -2.96
CA GLU A 48 4.58 -7.07 -3.42
C GLU A 48 5.33 -5.80 -3.82
N ALA A 49 4.70 -4.91 -4.60
CA ALA A 49 5.30 -3.65 -5.01
C ALA A 49 5.58 -2.71 -3.84
N LEU A 50 4.73 -2.71 -2.80
CA LEU A 50 4.95 -1.94 -1.57
C LEU A 50 6.11 -2.50 -0.74
N THR A 51 6.29 -3.82 -0.73
CA THR A 51 7.34 -4.50 0.03
C THR A 51 8.72 -4.32 -0.62
N TYR A 52 8.80 -4.39 -1.95
CA TYR A 52 10.07 -4.38 -2.70
C TYR A 52 10.37 -3.05 -3.39
N THR A 53 10.30 -1.96 -2.62
CA THR A 53 10.72 -0.64 -3.11
C THR A 53 12.24 -0.41 -2.93
N PHE A 54 12.76 0.65 -3.54
CA PHE A 54 14.19 0.95 -3.57
C PHE A 54 14.69 1.51 -2.24
N THR A 55 15.95 1.25 -1.90
CA THR A 55 16.65 1.87 -0.75
C THR A 55 17.63 2.92 -1.25
N THR A 56 17.86 3.97 -0.48
CA THR A 56 18.86 5.00 -0.81
C THR A 56 19.72 5.32 0.40
N SER A 57 20.58 6.34 0.31
CA SER A 57 21.39 6.81 1.42
C SER A 57 21.52 8.32 1.43
N VAL A 58 21.71 8.88 2.63
CA VAL A 58 21.99 10.29 2.83
C VAL A 58 23.28 10.43 3.66
N GLN A 59 24.13 11.38 3.28
CA GLN A 59 25.29 11.72 4.10
C GLN A 59 24.83 12.39 5.40
N VAL A 60 25.36 11.91 6.53
CA VAL A 60 25.15 12.48 7.86
C VAL A 60 26.47 12.97 8.45
N ASP A 61 26.39 13.87 9.43
CA ASP A 61 27.59 14.32 10.13
C ASP A 61 28.19 13.21 11.02
N GLU A 62 29.43 13.41 11.47
CA GLU A 62 30.15 12.41 12.28
C GLU A 62 29.47 12.16 13.64
N GLU A 63 28.81 13.17 14.21
CA GLU A 63 28.11 13.05 15.49
C GLU A 63 26.94 12.06 15.36
N ASP A 64 26.06 12.28 14.38
CA ASP A 64 24.92 11.42 14.10
C ASP A 64 25.34 10.06 13.54
N GLY A 65 26.39 10.03 12.71
CA GLY A 65 26.99 8.81 12.19
C GLY A 65 27.43 7.86 13.29
N LYS A 66 28.21 8.37 14.25
CA LYS A 66 28.65 7.61 15.43
C LYS A 66 27.49 7.26 16.36
N ARG A 67 26.57 8.19 16.60
CA ARG A 67 25.39 7.98 17.45
C ARG A 67 24.53 6.80 16.96
N LEU A 68 24.40 6.65 15.65
CA LEU A 68 23.64 5.58 15.01
C LEU A 68 24.46 4.31 14.70
N GLY A 69 25.75 4.29 15.07
CA GLY A 69 26.61 3.13 14.81
C GLY A 69 26.86 2.87 13.32
N ILE A 70 26.83 3.91 12.49
CA ILE A 70 27.09 3.81 11.05
C ILE A 70 28.60 3.63 10.83
N GLU A 71 28.99 2.58 10.12
CA GLU A 71 30.38 2.36 9.74
C GLU A 71 30.88 3.46 8.78
N PRO A 72 32.02 4.10 9.06
CA PRO A 72 32.53 5.18 8.22
C PRO A 72 33.09 4.66 6.89
N TYR A 73 32.91 5.45 5.85
CA TYR A 73 33.51 5.26 4.53
C TYR A 73 34.61 6.30 4.30
N LYS A 74 35.79 5.86 3.85
CA LYS A 74 36.86 6.77 3.40
C LYS A 74 36.80 6.90 1.88
N ASP A 75 36.71 8.12 1.39
CA ASP A 75 36.74 8.38 -0.04
C ASP A 75 38.17 8.35 -0.60
N ALA A 76 38.31 8.63 -1.90
CA ALA A 76 39.61 8.63 -2.57
C ALA A 76 40.61 9.69 -2.05
N LYS A 77 40.14 10.67 -1.26
CA LYS A 77 40.96 11.71 -0.63
C LYS A 77 41.27 11.40 0.85
N GLU A 78 40.91 10.19 1.31
CA GLU A 78 40.99 9.77 2.72
C GLU A 78 40.06 10.55 3.67
N GLU A 79 39.05 11.27 3.14
CA GLU A 79 38.04 11.95 3.95
C GLU A 79 37.03 10.94 4.50
N VAL A 80 36.75 11.05 5.81
CA VAL A 80 35.83 10.15 6.51
C VAL A 80 34.40 10.66 6.35
N ASN A 81 33.52 9.82 5.82
CA ASN A 81 32.12 10.12 5.55
C ASN A 81 31.20 9.08 6.20
N TYR A 82 30.01 9.50 6.63
CA TYR A 82 28.98 8.62 7.17
C TYR A 82 27.74 8.70 6.29
N PHE A 83 27.20 7.55 5.90
CA PHE A 83 26.00 7.46 5.07
C PHE A 83 24.91 6.68 5.79
N PHE A 84 23.84 7.38 6.18
CA PHE A 84 22.65 6.74 6.71
C PHE A 84 21.90 6.08 5.55
N ARG A 85 21.70 4.77 5.63
CA ARG A 85 20.87 4.02 4.69
C ARG A 85 19.41 4.34 5.00
N VAL A 86 18.74 4.95 4.03
CA VAL A 86 17.31 5.27 4.13
C VAL A 86 16.53 4.10 3.54
N GLU A 87 15.95 3.31 4.44
CA GLU A 87 14.96 2.30 4.10
C GLU A 87 13.61 2.97 3.82
N PRO A 88 12.77 2.39 2.95
CA PRO A 88 11.38 2.84 2.79
C PRO A 88 10.60 2.71 4.10
N PRO A 89 9.56 3.53 4.31
CA PRO A 89 8.66 3.33 5.44
C PRO A 89 7.90 2.02 5.30
N GLN A 90 7.64 1.35 6.43
CA GLN A 90 6.72 0.23 6.48
C GLN A 90 5.30 0.75 6.18
N VAL A 91 4.64 0.14 5.21
CA VAL A 91 3.22 0.40 4.96
C VAL A 91 2.40 -0.48 5.89
N VAL A 92 1.43 0.11 6.59
CA VAL A 92 0.48 -0.62 7.43
C VAL A 92 -0.94 -0.32 6.94
N ALA A 93 -1.68 -1.37 6.58
CA ALA A 93 -3.06 -1.24 6.11
C ALA A 93 -4.01 -0.94 7.28
N ASP A 94 -4.81 0.11 7.12
CA ASP A 94 -5.85 0.51 8.07
C ASP A 94 -7.21 -0.10 7.70
N GLN A 95 -7.50 -0.20 6.41
CA GLN A 95 -8.74 -0.79 5.88
C GLN A 95 -8.61 -1.11 4.40
N VAL A 96 -9.12 -2.28 3.99
CA VAL A 96 -9.21 -2.68 2.58
C VAL A 96 -10.64 -3.05 2.22
N LYS A 97 -11.26 -2.25 1.34
CA LYS A 97 -12.70 -2.38 1.05
C LYS A 97 -13.06 -1.98 -0.38
N GLU A 98 -14.22 -2.43 -0.83
CA GLU A 98 -14.86 -1.85 -2.00
C GLU A 98 -15.55 -0.52 -1.66
N LYS A 99 -15.39 0.46 -2.55
CA LYS A 99 -16.11 1.73 -2.53
C LYS A 99 -16.33 2.23 -3.95
N PHE A 100 -17.59 2.47 -4.32
CA PHE A 100 -18.01 2.97 -5.63
C PHE A 100 -17.54 2.08 -6.81
N GLY A 101 -17.50 0.76 -6.61
CA GLY A 101 -17.05 -0.22 -7.59
C GLY A 101 -15.53 -0.28 -7.74
N THR A 102 -14.77 0.36 -6.86
CA THR A 102 -13.30 0.34 -6.85
C THR A 102 -12.77 -0.09 -5.50
N LEU A 103 -11.56 -0.64 -5.48
CA LEU A 103 -10.75 -0.85 -4.29
C LEU A 103 -10.49 0.50 -3.62
N ARG A 104 -10.57 0.50 -2.30
CA ARG A 104 -9.96 1.50 -1.42
C ARG A 104 -8.99 0.79 -0.50
N PHE A 105 -7.75 1.24 -0.52
CA PHE A 105 -6.68 0.72 0.32
C PHE A 105 -6.21 1.86 1.23
N TYR A 106 -6.78 1.92 2.43
CA TYR A 106 -6.41 2.90 3.44
C TYR A 106 -5.19 2.40 4.19
N TYR A 107 -4.21 3.28 4.40
CA TYR A 107 -2.94 2.92 5.01
C TYR A 107 -2.29 4.12 5.70
N HIS A 108 -1.34 3.82 6.57
CA HIS A 108 -0.37 4.78 7.11
C HIS A 108 1.06 4.26 6.94
N LEU A 109 2.02 5.16 7.15
CA LEU A 109 3.44 4.91 6.97
C LEU A 109 4.19 4.96 8.29
N GLU A 110 4.96 3.92 8.58
CA GLU A 110 5.83 3.86 9.74
C GLU A 110 7.31 3.94 9.30
N PHE A 111 7.93 5.09 9.57
CA PHE A 111 9.38 5.25 9.38
C PHE A 111 10.15 4.58 10.53
N SER A 112 11.41 4.22 10.30
CA SER A 112 12.28 3.72 11.38
C SER A 112 12.54 4.79 12.44
N GLU A 113 12.83 4.37 13.68
CA GLU A 113 13.17 5.29 14.77
C GLU A 113 14.42 6.11 14.45
N ASP A 114 15.43 5.51 13.80
CA ASP A 114 16.63 6.23 13.37
C ASP A 114 16.30 7.35 12.38
N ASN A 115 15.44 7.07 11.39
CA ASN A 115 14.98 8.07 10.44
C ASN A 115 14.23 9.21 11.15
N LYS A 116 13.25 8.88 12.02
CA LYS A 116 12.53 9.88 12.83
C LYS A 116 13.49 10.72 13.66
N SER A 117 14.50 10.10 14.29
CA SER A 117 15.49 10.78 15.11
C SER A 117 16.31 11.79 14.30
N LEU A 118 16.72 11.44 13.07
CA LEU A 118 17.47 12.31 12.17
C LEU A 118 16.61 13.45 11.61
N VAL A 119 15.34 13.19 11.28
CA VAL A 119 14.40 14.24 10.86
C VAL A 119 14.20 15.27 11.98
N ALA A 120 14.11 14.82 13.24
CA ALA A 120 13.94 15.69 14.38
C ALA A 120 15.11 16.67 14.60
N THR A 121 16.33 16.32 14.17
CA THR A 121 17.49 17.24 14.27
C THR A 121 17.39 18.43 13.33
N LYS A 122 16.60 18.31 12.24
CA LYS A 122 16.49 19.29 11.14
C LYS A 122 17.78 19.58 10.38
N LYS A 123 18.85 18.80 10.62
CA LYS A 123 20.16 18.95 9.95
C LYS A 123 20.13 18.47 8.49
N TYR A 124 19.21 17.57 8.15
CA TYR A 124 19.21 16.82 6.88
C TYR A 124 17.94 17.08 6.05
N PRO A 125 17.77 18.26 5.43
CA PRO A 125 16.59 18.56 4.61
C PRO A 125 16.38 17.56 3.47
N GLN A 126 17.46 17.02 2.90
CA GLN A 126 17.42 15.99 1.88
C GLN A 126 16.79 14.67 2.36
N LEU A 127 16.88 14.33 3.66
CA LEU A 127 16.20 13.16 4.23
C LEU A 127 14.68 13.37 4.22
N VAL A 128 14.21 14.59 4.53
CA VAL A 128 12.78 14.94 4.48
C VAL A 128 12.26 14.83 3.05
N GLU A 129 13.02 15.29 2.06
CA GLU A 129 12.67 15.13 0.64
C GLU A 129 12.62 13.66 0.22
N ILE A 130 13.57 12.83 0.66
CA ILE A 130 13.56 11.39 0.40
C ILE A 130 12.31 10.72 1.01
N ASN A 131 11.98 11.03 2.27
CA ASN A 131 10.78 10.49 2.92
C ASN A 131 9.50 10.90 2.18
N LYS A 132 9.44 12.14 1.67
CA LYS A 132 8.32 12.60 0.85
C LYS A 132 8.25 11.81 -0.46
N ARG A 133 9.37 11.57 -1.14
CA ARG A 133 9.41 10.77 -2.37
C ARG A 133 8.90 9.34 -2.15
N TYR A 134 9.23 8.72 -1.01
CA TYR A 134 8.65 7.43 -0.65
C TYR A 134 7.14 7.50 -0.49
N SER A 135 6.64 8.52 0.23
CA SER A 135 5.20 8.71 0.42
C SER A 135 4.48 8.91 -0.91
N ASP A 136 4.99 9.78 -1.78
CA ASP A 136 4.44 10.06 -3.11
C ASP A 136 4.44 8.79 -4.01
N TYR A 137 5.51 7.98 -3.93
CA TYR A 137 5.62 6.72 -4.66
C TYR A 137 4.56 5.71 -4.21
N ILE A 138 4.40 5.53 -2.90
CA ILE A 138 3.41 4.61 -2.31
C ILE A 138 1.99 5.05 -2.67
N ASP A 139 1.69 6.34 -2.54
CA ASP A 139 0.41 6.93 -2.97
C ASP A 139 0.13 6.62 -4.45
N GLY A 140 1.13 6.76 -5.32
CA GLY A 140 1.01 6.47 -6.75
C GLY A 140 0.67 5.01 -7.04
N ILE A 141 1.31 4.06 -6.36
CA ILE A 141 1.06 2.62 -6.54
C ILE A 141 -0.32 2.24 -6.02
N VAL A 142 -0.68 2.70 -4.82
CA VAL A 142 -2.02 2.48 -4.26
C VAL A 142 -3.07 3.04 -5.21
N HIS A 143 -2.90 4.28 -5.68
CA HIS A 143 -3.80 4.91 -6.64
C HIS A 143 -3.93 4.08 -7.93
N PHE A 144 -2.82 3.56 -8.47
CA PHE A 144 -2.86 2.68 -9.63
C PHE A 144 -3.72 1.44 -9.38
N ALA A 145 -3.54 0.75 -8.25
CA ALA A 145 -4.34 -0.42 -7.90
C ALA A 145 -5.83 -0.08 -7.73
N GLU A 146 -6.14 1.05 -7.08
CA GLU A 146 -7.53 1.51 -6.94
C GLU A 146 -8.20 1.78 -8.30
N ILE A 147 -7.49 2.40 -9.25
CA ILE A 147 -8.01 2.63 -10.59
C ILE A 147 -8.14 1.32 -11.39
N ALA A 148 -7.12 0.45 -11.32
CA ALA A 148 -7.11 -0.84 -12.00
C ALA A 148 -8.27 -1.75 -11.55
N SER A 149 -8.63 -1.69 -10.27
CA SER A 149 -9.76 -2.45 -9.73
C SER A 149 -11.10 -2.08 -10.39
N GLY A 150 -11.28 -0.82 -10.81
CA GLY A 150 -12.48 -0.35 -11.52
C GLY A 150 -12.63 -0.91 -12.93
N ARG A 151 -11.62 -1.63 -13.41
CA ARG A 151 -11.57 -2.35 -14.69
C ARG A 151 -11.40 -3.86 -14.52
N THR A 152 -11.42 -4.34 -13.28
CA THR A 152 -11.20 -5.73 -12.91
C THR A 152 -12.44 -6.25 -12.23
N CYS A 153 -13.05 -7.31 -12.74
CA CYS A 153 -14.26 -7.89 -12.16
C CYS A 153 -13.98 -8.37 -10.74
N GLU A 154 -14.70 -7.84 -9.75
CA GLU A 154 -14.48 -8.16 -8.33
C GLU A 154 -14.78 -9.62 -7.99
N VAL A 155 -15.49 -10.36 -8.85
CA VAL A 155 -15.81 -11.78 -8.63
C VAL A 155 -14.79 -12.70 -9.29
N THR A 156 -14.28 -12.36 -10.48
CA THR A 156 -13.52 -13.30 -11.32
C THR A 156 -12.09 -12.87 -11.63
N GLY A 157 -11.74 -11.60 -11.42
CA GLY A 157 -10.45 -11.04 -11.80
C GLY A 157 -10.25 -10.79 -13.30
N ALA A 158 -11.19 -11.23 -14.13
CA ALA A 158 -11.20 -10.89 -15.56
C ALA A 158 -11.55 -9.41 -15.80
N GLU A 159 -11.44 -8.95 -17.05
CA GLU A 159 -11.87 -7.60 -17.42
C GLU A 159 -13.32 -7.33 -16.98
N GLY A 160 -13.53 -6.19 -16.32
CA GLY A 160 -14.80 -5.78 -15.78
C GLY A 160 -15.10 -4.32 -16.06
N SER A 161 -16.37 -3.94 -15.90
CA SER A 161 -16.82 -2.56 -15.97
C SER A 161 -17.67 -2.23 -14.76
N ARG A 162 -17.74 -0.94 -14.42
CA ARG A 162 -18.61 -0.48 -13.33
C ARG A 162 -20.08 -0.65 -13.71
N HIS A 163 -20.85 -1.19 -12.78
CA HIS A 163 -22.29 -1.35 -12.83
C HIS A 163 -22.92 -0.72 -11.59
N VAL A 164 -24.17 -0.25 -11.71
CA VAL A 164 -24.90 0.40 -10.62
C VAL A 164 -26.29 -0.19 -10.42
N ARG A 165 -26.71 -0.31 -9.15
CA ARG A 165 -28.07 -0.66 -8.73
C ARG A 165 -28.46 0.18 -7.52
N GLY A 166 -29.34 1.17 -7.70
CA GLY A 166 -29.85 1.99 -6.60
C GLY A 166 -28.77 2.70 -5.79
N GLY A 167 -27.73 3.23 -6.46
CA GLY A 167 -26.60 3.92 -5.80
C GLY A 167 -25.49 2.99 -5.28
N TRP A 168 -25.68 1.67 -5.36
CA TRP A 168 -24.63 0.70 -5.08
C TRP A 168 -23.85 0.38 -6.36
N TYR A 169 -22.54 0.40 -6.26
CA TYR A 169 -21.64 0.20 -7.40
C TYR A 169 -20.89 -1.10 -7.25
N LYS A 170 -20.62 -1.75 -8.39
CA LYS A 170 -19.88 -3.01 -8.48
C LYS A 170 -19.06 -3.02 -9.76
N THR A 171 -17.88 -3.64 -9.78
CA THR A 171 -17.14 -3.85 -11.03
C THR A 171 -17.27 -5.31 -11.41
N LEU A 172 -18.01 -5.56 -12.49
CA LEU A 172 -18.41 -6.90 -12.91
C LEU A 172 -18.07 -7.10 -14.39
N ASN A 173 -17.75 -8.33 -14.77
CA ASN A 173 -17.75 -8.72 -16.18
C ASN A 173 -19.20 -9.00 -16.63
N GLU A 174 -19.41 -9.08 -17.95
CA GLU A 174 -20.77 -9.18 -18.51
C GLU A 174 -21.50 -10.47 -18.13
N ASN A 175 -20.77 -11.58 -17.97
CA ASN A 175 -21.37 -12.87 -17.60
C ASN A 175 -21.82 -12.86 -16.15
N VAL A 176 -20.98 -12.34 -15.24
CA VAL A 176 -21.26 -12.21 -13.81
C VAL A 176 -22.42 -11.24 -13.58
N ALA A 177 -22.45 -10.11 -14.27
CA ALA A 177 -23.53 -9.12 -14.14
C ALA A 177 -24.93 -9.68 -14.49
N LYS A 178 -25.00 -10.71 -15.34
CA LYS A 178 -26.25 -11.37 -15.75
C LYS A 178 -26.69 -12.48 -14.79
N THR A 179 -25.88 -12.84 -13.81
CA THR A 179 -26.26 -13.86 -12.81
C THR A 179 -27.33 -13.34 -11.86
N GLU A 180 -28.07 -14.24 -11.24
CA GLU A 180 -29.19 -13.87 -10.37
C GLU A 180 -28.73 -13.08 -9.12
N GLN A 181 -27.50 -13.31 -8.66
CA GLN A 181 -26.88 -12.54 -7.57
C GLN A 181 -26.78 -11.04 -7.89
N PHE A 182 -26.45 -10.69 -9.14
CA PHE A 182 -26.23 -9.32 -9.58
C PHE A 182 -27.38 -8.76 -10.43
N LYS A 183 -28.54 -9.41 -10.40
CA LYS A 183 -29.74 -8.96 -11.11
C LYS A 183 -30.06 -7.49 -10.81
N GLY A 184 -30.26 -6.69 -11.85
CA GLY A 184 -30.59 -5.27 -11.75
C GLY A 184 -29.39 -4.33 -11.61
N TYR A 185 -28.15 -4.84 -11.59
CA TYR A 185 -26.96 -4.03 -11.83
C TYR A 185 -26.85 -3.73 -13.33
N ASN A 186 -26.89 -2.45 -13.68
CA ASN A 186 -26.77 -1.99 -15.07
C ASN A 186 -25.38 -1.38 -15.28
N LYS A 187 -24.76 -1.68 -16.42
CA LYS A 187 -23.46 -1.13 -16.81
C LYS A 187 -23.54 0.39 -16.88
N LEU A 188 -22.55 1.07 -16.34
CA LEU A 188 -22.40 2.52 -16.51
C LEU A 188 -21.79 2.80 -17.88
N ASP A 189 -22.42 3.68 -18.64
CA ASP A 189 -21.84 4.17 -19.90
C ASP A 189 -20.57 4.98 -19.59
N SER A 190 -19.53 4.80 -20.41
CA SER A 190 -18.20 5.38 -20.24
C SER A 190 -18.12 6.90 -20.52
N THR A 191 -19.26 7.60 -20.53
CA THR A 191 -19.41 9.00 -20.96
C THR A 191 -19.76 9.98 -19.82
N GLN A 192 -19.56 9.61 -18.55
CA GLN A 192 -19.61 10.54 -17.40
C GLN A 192 -18.35 10.45 -16.54
#